data_AF-A0A1J5DKK2-F1
#
_entry.id   AF-A0A1J5DKK2-F1
#
_cell.length_a   1.000
_cell.length_b   1.000
_cell.length_c   1.000
_cell.angle_alpha   90.00
_cell.angle_beta   90.00
_cell.angle_gamma   90.00
#
_symmetry.space_group_name_H-M   'P 1'
#
loop_
_entity.id
_entity.type
_entity.pdbx_description
1 polymer ?
#
loop_
_entity_poly.entity_id
_entity_poly.type
_entity_poly.pdbx_seq_one_letter_code
_entity_poly.pdbx_strand_id
1 'polypeptide(L)'
;DTAKSQKNQKSVQNIPYDLLIVDEAHKLKNKKTQNWKFVNSIRAKYLLMLTATPIQNDLIELFNLIAILKPGLLSTQQKFKNDFLSNSDKRMPKNPVKLREMLSEIMIRHRRSDTLIKFPQRFVHTESVALNDDEAKLYEELTEFIRRRYFTLPTQNNPRGINRLTLILLQKLMGSSTQALERALAKMVNSNFYKDDFGHSLRKLLDMARNTRLSRKAEIMLELVGSLNEKVIIFTQFRGTQDFLHEILEKKGYLISIFNGQLSQSEKDACIEAFRNKNQILISTESGGEGRNLQFCKVMINYDLPWNPMRIEQRIGRIHRLGQTQDVHIINLSAKDTIESYVLELLDRKINLFRLIIGELEMILGNLHSKKTLEQIIIDIVTLSPNRETMKRKFQNLGDKLEQALKTHQDITQAQEEVLHDEE
;
A
#
# COMPACT_ATOMS: atom_id res chain seq x y z
N ASP A 1 -13.28 -8.36 8.05
CA ASP A 1 -12.64 -8.53 9.39
C ASP A 1 -13.57 -8.53 10.60
N THR A 2 -14.72 -7.87 10.57
CA THR A 2 -15.65 -7.85 11.73
C THR A 2 -16.35 -9.20 11.96
N ALA A 3 -16.61 -9.97 10.90
CA ALA A 3 -17.32 -11.24 10.95
C ALA A 3 -16.63 -12.32 11.82
N LYS A 4 -15.29 -12.40 11.77
CA LYS A 4 -14.50 -13.39 12.52
C LYS A 4 -14.32 -13.05 14.00
N SER A 5 -14.78 -11.88 14.45
CA SER A 5 -14.68 -11.45 15.85
C SER A 5 -15.55 -12.35 16.75
N GLN A 6 -15.15 -12.54 18.00
CA GLN A 6 -15.93 -13.35 18.95
C GLN A 6 -17.39 -12.90 19.09
N LYS A 7 -17.63 -11.59 18.95
CA LYS A 7 -18.97 -11.00 19.02
C LYS A 7 -19.87 -11.41 17.86
N ASN A 8 -19.33 -11.48 16.64
CA ASN A 8 -20.14 -11.66 15.43
C ASN A 8 -20.09 -13.09 14.88
N GLN A 9 -19.06 -13.87 15.23
CA GLN A 9 -18.80 -15.18 14.66
C GLN A 9 -20.00 -16.14 14.79
N LYS A 10 -20.65 -16.19 15.96
CA LYS A 10 -21.81 -17.07 16.21
C LYS A 10 -22.99 -16.72 15.30
N SER A 11 -23.29 -15.42 15.16
CA SER A 11 -24.39 -14.96 14.30
C SER A 11 -24.16 -15.33 12.84
N VAL A 12 -22.92 -15.21 12.35
CA VAL A 12 -22.57 -15.62 10.98
C VAL A 12 -22.68 -17.13 10.82
N GLN A 13 -22.18 -17.93 11.78
CA GLN A 13 -22.18 -19.39 11.70
C GLN A 13 -23.58 -20.02 11.75
N ASN A 14 -24.54 -19.36 12.39
CA ASN A 14 -25.90 -19.87 12.54
C ASN A 14 -26.75 -19.70 11.26
N ILE A 15 -26.28 -18.91 10.30
CA ILE A 15 -26.98 -18.70 9.03
C ILE A 15 -26.63 -19.86 8.08
N PRO A 16 -27.62 -20.59 7.54
CA PRO A 16 -27.37 -21.57 6.49
C PRO A 16 -27.16 -20.84 5.16
N TYR A 17 -25.93 -20.80 4.66
CA TYR A 17 -25.66 -20.17 3.36
C TYR A 17 -25.87 -21.16 2.23
N ASP A 18 -26.51 -20.71 1.15
CA ASP A 18 -26.50 -21.47 -0.11
C ASP A 18 -25.13 -21.37 -0.78
N LEU A 19 -24.55 -20.17 -0.84
CA LEU A 19 -23.23 -19.92 -1.44
C LEU A 19 -22.36 -19.06 -0.53
N LEU A 20 -21.14 -19.52 -0.27
CA LEU A 20 -20.08 -18.73 0.34
C LEU A 20 -19.08 -18.32 -0.73
N ILE A 21 -18.83 -17.03 -0.88
CA ILE A 21 -17.80 -16.49 -1.78
C ILE A 21 -16.67 -15.95 -0.92
N VAL A 22 -15.46 -16.46 -1.12
CA VAL A 22 -14.25 -15.99 -0.46
C VAL A 22 -13.36 -15.34 -1.51
N ASP A 23 -13.33 -14.01 -1.48
CA ASP A 23 -12.36 -13.23 -2.23
C ASP A 23 -11.00 -13.23 -1.54
N GLU A 24 -9.92 -13.10 -2.31
CA GLU A 24 -8.54 -13.19 -1.84
C GLU A 24 -8.26 -14.45 -1.00
N ALA A 25 -8.67 -15.60 -1.52
CA ALA A 25 -8.61 -16.89 -0.82
C ALA A 25 -7.19 -17.28 -0.38
N HIS A 26 -6.14 -16.69 -0.97
CA HIS A 26 -4.76 -16.82 -0.50
C HIS A 26 -4.59 -16.45 1.00
N LYS A 27 -5.48 -15.63 1.58
CA LYS A 27 -5.52 -15.31 3.02
C LYS A 27 -5.87 -16.52 3.91
N LEU A 28 -6.32 -17.62 3.32
CA LEU A 28 -6.66 -18.88 3.99
C LEU A 28 -5.54 -19.94 3.85
N LYS A 29 -4.31 -19.55 3.52
CA LYS A 29 -3.22 -20.53 3.32
C LYS A 29 -2.76 -21.30 4.57
N ASN A 30 -3.05 -20.80 5.77
CA ASN A 30 -2.55 -21.40 7.02
C ASN A 30 -3.69 -21.79 7.96
N LYS A 31 -3.83 -23.10 8.19
CA LYS A 31 -4.85 -23.72 9.08
C LYS A 31 -4.84 -23.24 10.53
N LYS A 32 -3.72 -22.68 11.00
CA LYS A 32 -3.60 -22.13 12.36
C LYS A 32 -4.25 -20.76 12.50
N THR A 33 -4.47 -20.03 11.40
CA THR A 33 -4.99 -18.66 11.41
C THR A 33 -6.46 -18.61 11.79
N GLN A 34 -6.87 -17.48 12.38
CA GLN A 34 -8.28 -17.23 12.71
C GLN A 34 -9.15 -17.20 11.45
N ASN A 35 -8.65 -16.64 10.34
CA ASN A 35 -9.38 -16.56 9.08
C ASN A 35 -9.72 -17.96 8.55
N TRP A 36 -8.74 -18.86 8.49
CA TRP A 36 -8.96 -20.23 8.04
C TRP A 36 -9.97 -20.95 8.92
N LYS A 37 -9.78 -20.91 10.25
CA LYS A 37 -10.67 -21.57 11.22
C LYS A 37 -12.10 -21.04 11.13
N PHE A 38 -12.26 -19.74 10.93
CA PHE A 38 -13.55 -19.10 10.79
C PHE A 38 -14.25 -19.54 9.50
N VAL A 39 -13.60 -19.43 8.34
CA VAL A 39 -14.19 -19.83 7.05
C VAL A 39 -14.55 -21.32 7.05
N ASN A 40 -13.66 -22.19 7.54
CA ASN A 40 -13.89 -23.64 7.64
C ASN A 40 -15.04 -24.01 8.59
N SER A 41 -15.48 -23.08 9.46
CA SER A 41 -16.60 -23.31 10.38
C SER A 41 -17.97 -22.86 9.83
N ILE A 42 -18.00 -22.15 8.70
CA ILE A 42 -19.24 -21.67 8.09
C ILE A 42 -19.88 -22.83 7.33
N ARG A 43 -21.18 -23.05 7.56
CA ARG A 43 -21.96 -24.04 6.81
C ARG A 43 -22.50 -23.39 5.54
N ALA A 44 -22.02 -23.87 4.38
CA ALA A 44 -22.50 -23.44 3.08
C ALA A 44 -22.75 -24.66 2.16
N LYS A 45 -23.78 -24.59 1.30
CA LYS A 45 -24.02 -25.65 0.30
C LYS A 45 -22.97 -25.61 -0.82
N TYR A 46 -22.59 -24.40 -1.25
CA TYR A 46 -21.57 -24.15 -2.26
C TYR A 46 -20.49 -23.21 -1.71
N LEU A 47 -19.25 -23.40 -2.15
CA LEU A 47 -18.11 -22.55 -1.81
C LEU A 47 -17.35 -22.17 -3.08
N LEU A 48 -17.21 -20.87 -3.30
CA LEU A 48 -16.40 -20.30 -4.38
C LEU A 48 -15.23 -19.54 -3.78
N MET A 49 -14.01 -19.89 -4.21
CA MET A 49 -12.79 -19.21 -3.81
C MET A 49 -12.20 -18.44 -5.00
N LEU A 50 -11.89 -17.17 -4.80
CA LEU A 50 -11.24 -16.32 -5.80
C LEU A 50 -9.83 -15.98 -5.32
N THR A 51 -8.83 -16.24 -6.15
CA THR A 51 -7.43 -15.87 -5.88
C THR A 51 -6.66 -15.73 -7.18
N ALA A 52 -5.80 -14.72 -7.27
CA ALA A 52 -4.89 -14.57 -8.41
C ALA A 52 -3.81 -15.67 -8.42
N THR A 53 -3.46 -16.20 -7.24
CA THR A 53 -2.38 -17.19 -7.07
C THR A 53 -2.82 -18.27 -6.07
N PRO A 54 -3.16 -19.49 -6.52
CA PRO A 54 -3.59 -20.56 -5.63
C PRO A 54 -2.45 -21.14 -4.77
N ILE A 55 -1.19 -20.89 -5.16
CA ILE A 55 0.01 -21.36 -4.46
C ILE A 55 0.97 -20.17 -4.32
N GLN A 56 1.37 -19.80 -3.10
CA GLN A 56 2.29 -18.65 -2.92
C GLN A 56 3.68 -19.11 -2.47
N ASN A 57 3.73 -19.99 -1.46
CA ASN A 57 4.98 -20.30 -0.78
C ASN A 57 5.35 -21.79 -0.81
N ASP A 58 4.37 -22.69 -0.72
CA ASP A 58 4.56 -24.14 -0.79
C ASP A 58 3.25 -24.88 -1.14
N LEU A 59 3.36 -26.17 -1.49
CA LEU A 59 2.21 -27.02 -1.83
C LEU A 59 1.30 -27.34 -0.63
N ILE A 60 1.72 -27.09 0.60
CA ILE A 60 0.89 -27.28 1.80
C ILE A 60 -0.15 -26.16 1.90
N GLU A 61 0.16 -24.96 1.43
CA GLU A 61 -0.81 -23.87 1.31
C GLU A 61 -1.98 -24.27 0.40
N LEU A 62 -1.67 -24.84 -0.76
CA LEU A 62 -2.66 -25.38 -1.69
C LEU A 62 -3.52 -26.48 -1.04
N PHE A 63 -2.88 -27.41 -0.32
CA PHE A 63 -3.59 -28.45 0.43
C PHE A 63 -4.60 -27.83 1.40
N ASN A 64 -4.21 -26.77 2.12
CA ASN A 64 -5.10 -26.12 3.10
C ASN A 64 -6.29 -25.41 2.46
N LEU A 65 -6.16 -24.90 1.22
CA LEU A 65 -7.25 -24.29 0.46
C LEU A 65 -8.23 -25.37 -0.04
N ILE A 66 -7.70 -26.43 -0.65
CA ILE A 66 -8.50 -27.54 -1.18
C ILE A 66 -9.23 -28.27 -0.06
N ALA A 67 -8.62 -28.41 1.11
CA ALA A 67 -9.23 -29.02 2.28
C ALA A 67 -10.51 -28.28 2.75
N ILE A 68 -10.59 -26.96 2.54
CA ILE A 68 -11.84 -26.21 2.77
C ILE A 68 -12.79 -26.40 1.57
N LEU A 69 -12.28 -26.30 0.34
CA LEU A 69 -13.09 -26.34 -0.89
C LEU A 69 -13.85 -27.66 -1.05
N LYS A 70 -13.16 -28.79 -0.89
CA LYS A 70 -13.71 -30.13 -1.04
C LYS A 70 -13.10 -31.06 0.02
N PRO A 71 -13.66 -31.06 1.25
CA PRO A 71 -13.17 -31.91 2.32
C PRO A 71 -13.13 -33.38 1.90
N GLY A 72 -11.99 -34.04 2.10
CA GLY A 72 -11.80 -35.46 1.75
C GLY A 72 -11.28 -35.73 0.33
N LEU A 73 -11.24 -34.73 -0.57
CA LEU A 73 -10.59 -34.90 -1.89
C LEU A 73 -9.10 -35.24 -1.72
N LEU A 74 -8.43 -34.49 -0.85
CA LEU A 74 -7.06 -34.76 -0.45
C LEU A 74 -7.09 -35.65 0.79
N SER A 75 -6.63 -36.90 0.65
CA SER A 75 -6.62 -37.92 1.71
C SER A 75 -6.10 -37.42 3.07
N THR A 76 -4.80 -37.49 3.34
CA THR A 76 -4.21 -36.92 4.57
C THR A 76 -3.06 -36.00 4.20
N GLN A 77 -2.77 -35.02 5.05
CA GLN A 77 -1.61 -34.13 4.84
C GLN A 77 -0.30 -34.94 4.73
N GLN A 78 -0.20 -36.07 5.45
CA GLN A 78 0.96 -36.97 5.40
C GLN A 78 1.08 -37.63 4.01
N LYS A 79 -0.02 -38.19 3.50
CA LYS A 79 -0.05 -38.83 2.18
C LYS A 79 0.18 -37.81 1.06
N PHE A 80 -0.43 -36.64 1.14
CA PHE A 80 -0.20 -35.54 0.20
C PHE A 80 1.27 -35.12 0.16
N LYS A 81 1.94 -35.03 1.32
CA LYS A 81 3.39 -34.78 1.38
C LYS A 81 4.20 -35.85 0.66
N ASN A 82 3.89 -37.12 0.89
CA ASN A 82 4.63 -38.23 0.26
C ASN A 82 4.42 -38.30 -1.25
N ASP A 83 3.20 -38.01 -1.70
CA ASP A 83 2.79 -38.12 -3.10
C ASP A 83 3.25 -36.90 -3.93
N PHE A 84 3.28 -35.71 -3.33
CA PHE A 84 3.46 -34.46 -4.07
C PHE A 84 4.60 -33.56 -3.57
N LEU A 85 5.08 -33.62 -2.33
CA LEU A 85 6.22 -32.78 -1.94
C LEU A 85 7.55 -33.42 -2.35
N SER A 86 8.38 -32.69 -3.11
CA SER A 86 9.78 -33.08 -3.32
C SER A 86 10.62 -32.87 -2.05
N ASN A 87 11.63 -33.72 -1.86
CA ASN A 87 12.58 -33.62 -0.75
C ASN A 87 13.62 -32.49 -0.95
N SER A 88 13.89 -32.10 -2.22
CA SER A 88 14.85 -31.06 -2.57
C SER A 88 14.23 -29.66 -2.51
N ASP A 89 13.07 -29.48 -3.15
CA ASP A 89 12.29 -28.23 -3.10
C ASP A 89 10.82 -28.52 -2.83
N LYS A 90 10.33 -28.06 -1.66
CA LYS A 90 8.94 -28.25 -1.22
C LYS A 90 7.91 -27.50 -2.07
N ARG A 91 8.37 -26.65 -3.00
CA ARG A 91 7.56 -25.85 -3.90
C ARG A 91 7.25 -26.56 -5.21
N MET A 92 8.14 -27.46 -5.63
CA MET A 92 7.96 -28.24 -6.84
C MET A 92 7.27 -29.57 -6.52
N PRO A 93 6.20 -29.92 -7.26
CA PRO A 93 5.56 -31.18 -7.05
C PRO A 93 6.44 -32.32 -7.55
N LYS A 94 6.54 -33.39 -6.74
CA LYS A 94 7.19 -34.64 -7.15
C LYS A 94 6.49 -35.28 -8.36
N ASN A 95 5.19 -35.05 -8.51
CA ASN A 95 4.39 -35.52 -9.64
C ASN A 95 3.45 -34.39 -10.13
N PRO A 96 3.92 -33.52 -11.04
CA PRO A 96 3.15 -32.37 -11.54
C PRO A 96 1.89 -32.78 -12.30
N VAL A 97 1.98 -33.82 -13.14
CA VAL A 97 0.87 -34.28 -13.98
C VAL A 97 -0.32 -34.72 -13.12
N LYS A 98 -0.07 -35.57 -12.13
CA LYS A 98 -1.13 -36.05 -11.22
C LYS A 98 -1.73 -34.92 -10.37
N LEU A 99 -0.91 -33.94 -9.97
CA LEU A 99 -1.39 -32.78 -9.23
C LEU A 99 -2.31 -31.94 -10.13
N ARG A 100 -1.93 -31.75 -11.39
CA ARG A 100 -2.71 -30.99 -12.38
C ARG A 100 -4.04 -31.64 -12.69
N GLU A 101 -4.09 -32.95 -12.94
CA GLU A 101 -5.33 -33.71 -13.15
C GLU A 101 -6.31 -33.48 -12.01
N MET A 102 -5.83 -33.64 -10.77
CA MET A 102 -6.63 -33.43 -9.57
C MET A 102 -7.11 -31.98 -9.40
N LEU A 103 -6.29 -31.00 -9.80
CA LEU A 103 -6.66 -29.59 -9.72
C LEU A 103 -7.66 -29.17 -10.79
N SER A 104 -7.61 -29.80 -11.97
CA SER A 104 -8.50 -29.46 -13.09
C SER A 104 -9.98 -29.66 -12.75
N GLU A 105 -10.32 -30.58 -11.85
CA GLU A 105 -11.69 -30.81 -11.37
C GLU A 105 -12.25 -29.67 -10.49
N ILE A 106 -11.38 -28.89 -9.86
CA ILE A 106 -11.77 -27.96 -8.79
C ILE A 106 -11.30 -26.52 -9.00
N MET A 107 -10.43 -26.28 -9.99
CA MET A 107 -9.80 -24.99 -10.22
C MET A 107 -9.88 -24.62 -11.69
N ILE A 108 -10.49 -23.46 -11.95
CA ILE A 108 -10.46 -22.80 -13.26
C ILE A 108 -9.44 -21.68 -13.18
N ARG A 109 -8.50 -21.63 -14.12
CA ARG A 109 -7.46 -20.59 -14.21
C ARG A 109 -7.27 -20.17 -15.66
N HIS A 110 -7.25 -18.87 -15.89
CA HIS A 110 -6.89 -18.27 -17.19
C HIS A 110 -5.63 -17.42 -17.01
N ARG A 111 -4.68 -17.50 -17.95
CA ARG A 111 -3.57 -16.53 -18.00
C ARG A 111 -4.06 -15.27 -18.70
N ARG A 112 -3.35 -14.16 -18.47
CA ARG A 112 -3.59 -12.92 -19.24
C ARG A 112 -3.32 -13.13 -20.73
N SER A 113 -2.31 -13.92 -21.09
CA SER A 113 -2.02 -14.32 -22.48
C SER A 113 -3.19 -15.02 -23.15
N ASP A 114 -3.97 -15.77 -22.37
CA ASP A 114 -5.08 -16.57 -22.87
C ASP A 114 -6.36 -15.72 -23.05
N THR A 115 -6.31 -14.46 -22.59
CA THR A 115 -7.42 -13.51 -22.73
C THR A 115 -7.12 -12.51 -23.85
N LEU A 116 -8.14 -12.16 -24.64
CA LEU A 116 -8.07 -11.09 -25.63
C LEU A 116 -8.02 -9.68 -25.00
N ILE A 117 -7.95 -9.59 -23.67
CA ILE A 117 -8.03 -8.34 -22.92
C ILE A 117 -6.67 -7.65 -22.93
N LYS A 118 -6.53 -6.64 -23.80
CA LYS A 118 -5.39 -5.73 -23.76
C LYS A 118 -5.59 -4.70 -22.66
N PHE A 119 -4.75 -4.76 -21.62
CA PHE A 119 -4.67 -3.69 -20.65
C PHE A 119 -3.83 -2.54 -21.21
N PRO A 120 -4.20 -1.28 -20.94
CA PRO A 120 -3.36 -0.15 -21.26
C PRO A 120 -2.02 -0.23 -20.53
N GLN A 121 -0.99 0.39 -21.09
CA GLN A 121 0.32 0.45 -20.47
C GLN A 121 0.32 1.40 -19.28
N ARG A 122 1.28 1.18 -18.38
CA ARG A 122 1.55 2.06 -17.22
C ARG A 122 2.88 2.76 -17.45
N PHE A 123 2.83 4.09 -17.55
CA PHE A 123 4.02 4.94 -17.60
C PHE A 123 4.24 5.60 -16.26
N VAL A 124 5.42 5.38 -15.68
CA VAL A 124 5.77 5.88 -14.36
C VAL A 124 6.81 6.94 -14.52
N HIS A 125 6.53 8.10 -13.97
CA HIS A 125 7.38 9.27 -14.01
C HIS A 125 7.75 9.63 -12.58
N THR A 126 9.04 9.76 -12.32
CA THR A 126 9.55 10.10 -10.99
C THR A 126 10.17 11.49 -11.05
N GLU A 127 9.49 12.45 -10.46
CA GLU A 127 9.96 13.83 -10.35
C GLU A 127 10.72 14.00 -9.05
N SER A 128 12.04 14.07 -9.17
CA SER A 128 12.96 14.19 -8.05
C SER A 128 13.20 15.66 -7.72
N VAL A 129 12.60 16.13 -6.62
CA VAL A 129 12.51 17.53 -6.26
C VAL A 129 13.59 17.91 -5.25
N ALA A 130 14.50 18.83 -5.60
CA ALA A 130 15.39 19.42 -4.60
C ALA A 130 14.58 20.37 -3.71
N LEU A 131 14.68 20.24 -2.38
CA LEU A 131 14.01 21.15 -1.45
C LEU A 131 14.64 22.54 -1.53
N ASN A 132 13.84 23.58 -1.27
CA ASN A 132 14.36 24.92 -1.07
C ASN A 132 15.22 24.98 0.22
N ASP A 133 16.12 25.96 0.34
CA ASP A 133 17.05 26.03 1.48
C ASP A 133 16.34 26.11 2.84
N ASP A 134 15.22 26.82 2.91
CA ASP A 134 14.37 26.94 4.10
C ASP A 134 13.65 25.61 4.42
N GLU A 135 13.10 24.95 3.41
CA GLU A 135 12.49 23.61 3.52
C GLU A 135 13.50 22.55 3.99
N ALA A 136 14.70 22.55 3.40
CA ALA A 136 15.76 21.61 3.74
C ALA A 136 16.21 21.79 5.20
N LYS A 137 16.41 23.02 5.64
CA LYS A 137 16.73 23.34 7.05
C LYS A 137 15.63 22.88 8.00
N LEU A 138 14.36 23.13 7.66
CA LEU A 138 13.22 22.67 8.45
C LEU A 138 13.16 21.14 8.52
N TYR A 139 13.40 20.46 7.39
CA TYR A 139 13.44 19.00 7.34
C TYR A 139 14.53 18.43 8.26
N GLU A 140 15.75 18.96 8.18
CA GLU A 140 16.89 18.52 8.99
C GLU A 140 16.64 18.73 10.50
N GLU A 141 16.20 19.92 10.90
CA GLU A 141 15.89 20.25 12.29
C GLU A 141 14.76 19.33 12.82
N LEU A 142 13.70 19.10 12.03
CA LEU A 142 12.61 18.22 12.43
C LEU A 142 13.09 16.77 12.59
N THR A 143 13.89 16.27 11.64
CA THR A 143 14.44 14.91 11.70
C THR A 143 15.36 14.75 12.90
N GLU A 144 16.19 15.75 13.23
CA GLU A 144 17.03 15.71 14.42
C GLU A 144 16.20 15.75 15.72
N PHE A 145 15.19 16.62 15.78
CA PHE A 145 14.23 16.66 16.88
C PHE A 145 13.57 15.29 17.10
N ILE A 146 13.10 14.64 16.03
CA ILE A 146 12.51 13.30 16.11
C ILE A 146 13.52 12.29 16.64
N ARG A 147 14.76 12.26 16.13
CA ARG A 147 15.79 11.32 16.60
C ARG A 147 16.10 11.49 18.08
N ARG A 148 16.29 12.73 18.56
CA ARG A 148 16.58 13.02 19.97
C ARG A 148 15.45 12.57 20.89
N ARG A 149 14.19 12.69 20.44
CA ARG A 149 13.00 12.36 21.24
C ARG A 149 12.49 10.93 21.06
N TYR A 150 12.97 10.22 20.05
CA TYR A 150 12.48 8.89 19.75
C TYR A 150 12.69 7.89 20.90
N PHE A 151 13.80 8.00 21.64
CA PHE A 151 14.09 7.17 22.80
C PHE A 151 13.49 7.70 24.12
N THR A 152 12.93 8.91 24.14
CA THR A 152 12.28 9.51 25.33
C THR A 152 10.80 9.12 25.40
N LEU A 153 10.51 7.82 25.28
CA LEU A 153 9.15 7.29 25.29
C LEU A 153 8.43 7.62 26.61
N PRO A 154 7.10 7.78 26.58
CA PRO A 154 6.33 7.92 27.80
C PRO A 154 6.44 6.63 28.63
N THR A 155 7.05 6.74 29.81
CA THR A 155 7.17 5.66 30.80
C THR A 155 6.35 6.03 32.04
N GLN A 156 6.18 5.11 33.00
CA GLN A 156 5.57 5.45 34.30
C GLN A 156 6.29 6.63 34.99
N ASN A 157 7.60 6.78 34.75
CA ASN A 157 8.42 7.87 35.29
C ASN A 157 8.52 9.10 34.35
N ASN A 158 7.97 9.03 33.12
CA ASN A 158 7.91 10.14 32.19
C ASN A 158 6.58 10.15 31.40
N PRO A 159 5.43 10.40 32.06
CA PRO A 159 4.12 10.33 31.41
C PRO A 159 3.90 11.39 30.31
N ARG A 160 4.78 12.39 30.19
CA ARG A 160 4.74 13.47 29.18
C ARG A 160 5.57 13.17 27.92
N GLY A 161 6.21 12.00 27.82
CA GLY A 161 6.93 11.59 26.62
C GLY A 161 6.01 11.56 25.39
N ILE A 162 6.54 11.96 24.23
CA ILE A 162 5.78 11.96 22.99
C ILE A 162 5.57 10.53 22.48
N ASN A 163 4.36 10.23 22.01
CA ASN A 163 4.07 8.97 21.36
C ASN A 163 4.91 8.86 20.07
N ARG A 164 5.59 7.73 19.89
CA ARG A 164 6.32 7.35 18.67
C ARG A 164 5.52 7.63 17.40
N LEU A 165 4.23 7.36 17.42
CA LEU A 165 3.31 7.58 16.30
C LEU A 165 3.20 9.07 15.93
N THR A 166 3.22 9.98 16.91
CA THR A 166 3.19 11.42 16.67
C THR A 166 4.47 11.90 15.99
N LEU A 167 5.64 11.41 16.43
CA LEU A 167 6.91 11.75 15.79
C LEU A 167 6.97 11.29 14.33
N ILE A 168 6.49 10.06 14.06
CA ILE A 168 6.38 9.52 12.70
C ILE A 168 5.42 10.36 11.87
N LEU A 169 4.28 10.77 12.44
CA LEU A 169 3.30 11.62 11.77
C LEU A 169 3.92 12.95 11.36
N LEU A 170 4.66 13.63 12.25
CA LEU A 170 5.36 14.87 11.92
C LEU A 170 6.34 14.69 10.76
N GLN A 171 7.11 13.59 10.78
CA GLN A 171 8.04 13.29 9.69
C GLN A 171 7.32 13.08 8.35
N LYS A 172 6.19 12.38 8.36
CA LYS A 172 5.38 12.15 7.15
C LYS A 172 4.73 13.44 6.64
N LEU A 173 4.25 14.30 7.55
CA LEU A 173 3.67 15.59 7.21
C LEU A 173 4.71 16.47 6.50
N MET A 174 5.94 16.51 7.00
CA MET A 174 7.03 17.26 6.36
C MET A 174 7.36 16.77 4.95
N GLY A 175 7.28 15.45 4.70
CA GLY A 175 7.42 14.90 3.34
C GLY A 175 6.29 15.33 2.41
N SER A 176 5.10 15.57 2.94
CA SER A 176 3.93 16.00 2.17
C SER A 176 3.93 17.52 1.93
N SER A 177 3.69 18.34 2.95
CA SER A 177 3.72 19.79 2.82
C SER A 177 4.08 20.48 4.13
N THR A 178 4.79 21.60 4.02
CA THR A 178 5.14 22.47 5.16
C THR A 178 3.89 23.02 5.83
N GLN A 179 2.82 23.31 5.07
CA GLN A 179 1.53 23.78 5.59
C GLN A 179 0.81 22.71 6.42
N ALA A 180 0.87 21.43 6.02
CA ALA A 180 0.30 20.35 6.82
C ALA A 180 1.08 20.14 8.12
N LEU A 181 2.41 20.28 8.08
CA LEU A 181 3.26 20.26 9.27
C LEU A 181 2.96 21.45 10.20
N GLU A 182 2.88 22.67 9.66
CA GLU A 182 2.58 23.91 10.39
C GLU A 182 1.26 23.77 11.17
N ARG A 183 0.19 23.32 10.52
CA ARG A 183 -1.11 23.07 11.18
C ARG A 183 -1.02 22.05 12.31
N ALA A 184 -0.19 21.01 12.17
CA ALA A 184 0.00 20.01 13.22
C ALA A 184 0.81 20.57 14.40
N LEU A 185 1.90 21.27 14.12
CA LEU A 185 2.73 21.92 15.13
C LEU A 185 1.95 22.98 15.90
N ALA A 186 1.16 23.81 15.21
CA ALA A 186 0.30 24.82 15.84
C ALA A 186 -0.68 24.21 16.83
N LYS A 187 -1.34 23.10 16.46
CA LYS A 187 -2.22 22.34 17.39
C LYS A 187 -1.46 21.81 18.59
N MET A 188 -0.26 21.25 18.38
CA MET A 188 0.56 20.71 19.48
C MET A 188 1.01 21.82 20.44
N VAL A 189 1.47 22.96 19.93
CA VAL A 189 1.87 24.12 20.73
C VAL A 189 0.68 24.69 21.50
N ASN A 190 -0.47 24.86 20.85
CA ASN A 190 -1.67 25.43 21.47
C ASN A 190 -2.27 24.53 22.56
N SER A 191 -2.05 23.21 22.49
CA SER A 191 -2.53 22.28 23.52
C SER A 191 -1.89 22.54 24.90
N ASN A 192 -0.75 23.24 24.96
CA ASN A 192 0.05 23.48 26.17
C ASN A 192 0.38 22.21 26.99
N PHE A 193 0.21 21.02 26.40
CA PHE A 193 0.52 19.73 27.02
C PHE A 193 2.03 19.55 27.23
N TYR A 194 2.79 20.18 26.35
CA TYR A 194 4.22 20.06 26.19
C TYR A 194 4.93 21.30 26.75
N LYS A 195 5.63 21.15 27.88
CA LYS A 195 6.36 22.24 28.57
C LYS A 195 7.88 22.12 28.40
N ASP A 196 8.60 23.11 28.90
CA ASP A 196 10.06 23.14 29.03
C ASP A 196 10.78 23.07 27.65
N ASP A 197 11.97 22.49 27.59
CA ASP A 197 12.82 22.39 26.38
C ASP A 197 12.09 21.81 25.16
N PHE A 198 11.13 20.89 25.40
CA PHE A 198 10.33 20.31 24.33
C PHE A 198 9.35 21.33 23.72
N GLY A 199 8.69 22.13 24.55
CA GLY A 199 7.80 23.21 24.09
C GLY A 199 8.56 24.27 23.28
N HIS A 200 9.80 24.59 23.68
CA HIS A 200 10.67 25.50 22.94
C HIS A 200 11.04 24.94 21.56
N SER A 201 11.42 23.66 21.50
CA SER A 201 11.73 22.97 20.23
C SER A 201 10.54 22.99 19.25
N LEU A 202 9.33 22.72 19.75
CA LEU A 202 8.11 22.76 18.92
C LEU A 202 7.79 24.17 18.39
N ARG A 203 7.98 25.21 19.21
CA ARG A 203 7.77 26.61 18.79
C ARG A 203 8.78 27.01 17.72
N LYS A 204 10.06 26.66 17.91
CA LYS A 204 11.11 26.87 16.88
C LYS A 204 10.72 26.22 15.55
N LEU A 205 10.31 24.94 15.57
CA LEU A 205 9.86 24.24 14.36
C LEU A 205 8.63 24.89 13.71
N LEU A 206 7.67 25.37 14.53
CA LEU A 206 6.48 26.06 14.03
C LEU A 206 6.85 27.38 13.34
N ASP A 207 7.74 28.17 13.94
CA ASP A 207 8.19 29.44 13.37
C ASP A 207 8.97 29.22 12.07
N MET A 208 9.82 28.18 12.01
CA MET A 208 10.47 27.79 10.77
C MET A 208 9.46 27.39 9.68
N ALA A 209 8.45 26.57 10.03
CA ALA A 209 7.41 26.14 9.10
C ALA A 209 6.58 27.32 8.55
N ARG A 210 6.26 28.32 9.38
CA ARG A 210 5.54 29.53 8.97
C ARG A 210 6.34 30.44 8.04
N ASN A 211 7.65 30.48 8.24
CA ASN A 211 8.57 31.30 7.43
C ASN A 211 9.06 30.57 6.17
N THR A 212 8.64 29.33 5.97
CA THR A 212 8.99 28.57 4.77
C THR A 212 8.12 29.04 3.60
N ARG A 213 8.75 29.28 2.45
CA ARG A 213 8.05 29.69 1.22
C ARG A 213 7.18 28.56 0.67
N LEU A 214 6.53 28.82 -0.47
CA LEU A 214 5.82 27.78 -1.21
C LEU A 214 6.77 26.60 -1.44
N SER A 215 6.28 25.38 -1.19
CA SER A 215 7.13 24.20 -1.30
C SER A 215 7.55 23.97 -2.74
N ARG A 216 8.81 23.56 -2.96
CA ARG A 216 9.28 23.29 -4.34
C ARG A 216 8.45 22.18 -5.00
N LYS A 217 7.93 21.25 -4.20
CA LYS A 217 7.03 20.20 -4.65
C LYS A 217 5.69 20.75 -5.17
N ALA A 218 5.12 21.77 -4.51
CA ALA A 218 3.91 22.44 -4.97
C ALA A 218 4.15 23.21 -6.27
N GLU A 219 5.30 23.86 -6.43
CA GLU A 219 5.67 24.54 -7.68
C GLU A 219 5.72 23.55 -8.86
N ILE A 220 6.43 22.44 -8.71
CA ILE A 220 6.52 21.40 -9.74
C ILE A 220 5.14 20.78 -10.03
N MET A 221 4.31 20.58 -9.00
CA MET A 221 2.94 20.09 -9.21
C MET A 221 2.12 21.07 -10.06
N LEU A 222 2.22 22.38 -9.80
CA LEU A 222 1.55 23.40 -10.61
C LEU A 222 2.07 23.44 -12.05
N GLU A 223 3.38 23.30 -12.25
CA GLU A 223 4.01 23.22 -13.59
C GLU A 223 3.48 21.99 -14.36
N LEU A 224 3.45 20.82 -13.71
CA LEU A 224 2.93 19.58 -14.29
C LEU A 224 1.46 19.73 -14.68
N VAL A 225 0.61 20.16 -13.76
CA VAL A 225 -0.82 20.37 -14.03
C VAL A 225 -1.03 21.40 -15.14
N GLY A 226 -0.23 22.47 -15.18
CA GLY A 226 -0.28 23.48 -16.24
C GLY A 226 0.13 22.97 -17.62
N SER A 227 1.06 22.01 -17.68
CA SER A 227 1.48 21.38 -18.93
C SER A 227 0.52 20.29 -19.42
N LEU A 228 -0.35 19.79 -18.54
CA LEU A 228 -1.25 18.68 -18.83
C LEU A 228 -2.65 19.21 -19.19
N ASN A 229 -3.07 19.00 -20.45
CA ASN A 229 -4.45 19.26 -20.87
C ASN A 229 -5.36 18.04 -20.65
N GLU A 230 -5.28 17.42 -19.48
CA GLU A 230 -5.96 16.17 -19.15
C GLU A 230 -6.66 16.27 -17.79
N LYS A 231 -7.57 15.34 -17.51
CA LYS A 231 -8.07 15.14 -16.14
C LYS A 231 -6.97 14.53 -15.29
N VAL A 232 -6.76 15.10 -14.12
CA VAL A 232 -5.68 14.69 -13.20
C VAL A 232 -6.24 14.36 -11.83
N ILE A 233 -5.81 13.23 -11.27
CA ILE A 233 -6.07 12.90 -9.87
C ILE A 233 -4.79 13.13 -9.07
N ILE A 234 -4.86 13.96 -8.04
CA ILE A 234 -3.77 14.23 -7.11
C ILE A 234 -4.07 13.51 -5.80
N PHE A 235 -3.22 12.55 -5.42
CA PHE A 235 -3.31 11.86 -4.15
C PHE A 235 -2.38 12.47 -3.10
N THR A 236 -2.92 12.63 -1.89
CA THR A 236 -2.16 13.00 -0.69
C THR A 236 -2.64 12.19 0.53
N GLN A 237 -1.75 11.90 1.48
CA GLN A 237 -2.13 11.26 2.75
C GLN A 237 -2.87 12.21 3.70
N PHE A 238 -2.62 13.52 3.58
CA PHE A 238 -2.98 14.47 4.62
C PHE A 238 -4.01 15.49 4.16
N ARG A 239 -5.04 15.67 4.98
CA ARG A 239 -6.06 16.71 4.74
C ARG A 239 -5.46 18.11 4.74
N GLY A 240 -4.49 18.39 5.62
CA GLY A 240 -3.79 19.68 5.64
C GLY A 240 -3.14 20.00 4.29
N THR A 241 -2.56 18.99 3.64
CA THR A 241 -2.00 19.11 2.30
C THR A 241 -3.12 19.26 1.25
N GLN A 242 -4.20 18.47 1.33
CA GLN A 242 -5.34 18.61 0.42
C GLN A 242 -5.90 20.04 0.39
N ASP A 243 -6.13 20.63 1.56
CA ASP A 243 -6.66 21.99 1.68
C ASP A 243 -5.66 23.03 1.09
N PHE A 244 -4.37 22.86 1.35
CA PHE A 244 -3.32 23.71 0.79
C PHE A 244 -3.25 23.60 -0.75
N LEU A 245 -3.29 22.39 -1.28
CA LEU A 245 -3.29 22.14 -2.72
C LEU A 245 -4.53 22.72 -3.40
N HIS A 246 -5.69 22.61 -2.75
CA HIS A 246 -6.92 23.24 -3.23
C HIS A 246 -6.75 24.75 -3.37
N GLU A 247 -6.26 25.43 -2.32
CA GLU A 247 -6.09 26.87 -2.31
C GLU A 247 -5.16 27.37 -3.43
N ILE A 248 -4.02 26.71 -3.64
CA ILE A 248 -3.06 27.13 -4.67
C ILE A 248 -3.56 26.88 -6.10
N LEU A 249 -4.30 25.78 -6.32
CA LEU A 249 -4.86 25.45 -7.63
C LEU A 249 -6.07 26.33 -7.96
N GLU A 250 -6.92 26.63 -6.98
CA GLU A 250 -8.07 27.51 -7.14
C GLU A 250 -7.62 28.94 -7.49
N LYS A 251 -6.56 29.45 -6.84
CA LYS A 251 -5.94 30.74 -7.20
C LYS A 251 -5.39 30.78 -8.62
N LYS A 252 -5.07 29.63 -9.22
CA LYS A 252 -4.65 29.50 -10.61
C LYS A 252 -5.83 29.31 -11.59
N GLY A 253 -7.06 29.26 -11.08
CA GLY A 253 -8.28 29.18 -11.88
C GLY A 253 -8.73 27.76 -12.22
N TYR A 254 -8.18 26.72 -11.59
CA TYR A 254 -8.57 25.35 -11.87
C TYR A 254 -9.91 24.98 -11.21
N LEU A 255 -10.73 24.21 -11.93
CA LEU A 255 -11.94 23.58 -11.38
C LEU A 255 -11.56 22.27 -10.69
N ILE A 256 -11.80 22.20 -9.37
CA ILE A 256 -11.28 21.14 -8.51
C ILE A 256 -12.43 20.44 -7.78
N SER A 257 -12.36 19.11 -7.73
CA SER A 257 -13.16 18.26 -6.86
C SER A 257 -12.33 17.81 -5.66
N ILE A 258 -12.89 17.91 -4.45
CA ILE A 258 -12.25 17.44 -3.21
C ILE A 258 -12.88 16.14 -2.76
N PHE A 259 -12.07 15.11 -2.57
CA PHE A 259 -12.53 13.79 -2.19
C PHE A 259 -11.82 13.29 -0.93
N ASN A 260 -12.56 13.13 0.16
CA ASN A 260 -12.00 12.67 1.43
C ASN A 260 -13.03 11.92 2.27
N GLY A 261 -12.58 11.38 3.41
CA GLY A 261 -13.41 10.55 4.28
C GLY A 261 -14.53 11.29 5.02
N GLN A 262 -14.61 12.63 4.94
CA GLN A 262 -15.69 13.39 5.60
C GLN A 262 -16.97 13.45 4.79
N LEU A 263 -16.88 13.19 3.49
CA LEU A 263 -18.02 13.18 2.59
C LEU A 263 -18.92 11.97 2.89
N SER A 264 -20.22 12.22 2.94
CA SER A 264 -21.26 11.20 2.87
C SER A 264 -21.21 10.46 1.52
N GLN A 265 -21.90 9.32 1.43
CA GLN A 265 -21.91 8.54 0.19
C GLN A 265 -22.46 9.35 -1.00
N SER A 266 -23.54 10.11 -0.79
CA SER A 266 -24.15 10.95 -1.82
C SER A 266 -23.22 12.08 -2.27
N GLU A 267 -22.53 12.74 -1.34
CA GLU A 267 -21.53 13.76 -1.67
C GLU A 267 -20.33 13.18 -2.41
N LYS A 268 -19.90 11.95 -2.07
CA LYS A 268 -18.87 11.23 -2.81
C LYS A 268 -19.29 10.98 -4.26
N ASP A 269 -20.51 10.52 -4.48
CA ASP A 269 -21.04 10.27 -5.83
C ASP A 269 -21.12 11.57 -6.65
N ALA A 270 -21.68 12.64 -6.07
CA ALA A 270 -21.74 13.96 -6.71
C ALA A 270 -20.33 14.52 -7.02
N CYS A 271 -19.36 14.30 -6.14
CA CYS A 271 -17.97 14.74 -6.34
C CYS A 271 -17.30 14.01 -7.52
N ILE A 272 -17.52 12.70 -7.65
CA ILE A 272 -17.01 11.92 -8.78
C ILE A 272 -17.71 12.31 -10.09
N GLU A 273 -19.01 12.59 -10.04
CA GLU A 273 -19.75 13.06 -11.21
C GLU A 273 -19.27 14.45 -11.66
N ALA A 274 -19.08 15.38 -10.72
CA ALA A 274 -18.49 16.69 -10.98
C ALA A 274 -17.08 16.55 -11.59
N PHE A 275 -16.25 15.65 -11.07
CA PHE A 275 -14.93 15.38 -11.63
C PHE A 275 -15.00 14.76 -13.02
N ARG A 276 -15.96 13.87 -13.28
CA ARG A 276 -16.15 13.27 -14.60
C ARG A 276 -16.57 14.31 -15.64
N ASN A 277 -17.54 15.15 -15.31
CA ASN A 277 -18.24 15.97 -16.31
C ASN A 277 -17.76 17.42 -16.38
N LYS A 278 -17.26 18.00 -15.28
CA LYS A 278 -16.99 19.44 -15.17
C LYS A 278 -15.56 19.76 -14.75
N ASN A 279 -15.10 19.19 -13.64
CA ASN A 279 -13.84 19.57 -13.01
C ASN A 279 -12.66 18.87 -13.67
N GLN A 280 -11.51 19.56 -13.73
CA GLN A 280 -10.29 19.01 -14.33
C GLN A 280 -9.45 18.23 -13.32
N ILE A 281 -9.52 18.60 -12.04
CA ILE A 281 -8.65 18.05 -11.00
C ILE A 281 -9.48 17.40 -9.91
N LEU A 282 -9.08 16.22 -9.45
CA LEU A 282 -9.55 15.59 -8.23
C LEU A 282 -8.43 15.53 -7.22
N ILE A 283 -8.57 16.16 -6.05
CA ILE A 283 -7.62 15.96 -4.95
C ILE A 283 -8.22 14.96 -3.97
N SER A 284 -7.60 13.80 -3.83
CA SER A 284 -8.10 12.70 -3.00
C SER A 284 -7.19 12.39 -1.82
N THR A 285 -7.77 12.27 -0.62
CA THR A 285 -7.09 11.63 0.51
C THR A 285 -7.24 10.11 0.47
N GLU A 286 -6.34 9.39 1.16
CA GLU A 286 -6.41 7.92 1.25
C GLU A 286 -7.72 7.42 1.86
N SER A 287 -8.27 8.14 2.84
CA SER A 287 -9.51 7.79 3.56
C SER A 287 -10.79 8.03 2.76
N GLY A 288 -10.74 8.79 1.67
CA GLY A 288 -11.90 8.97 0.78
C GLY A 288 -12.04 7.83 -0.21
N GLY A 289 -10.91 7.29 -0.68
CA GLY A 289 -10.70 6.55 -1.93
C GLY A 289 -11.20 5.11 -2.01
N GLU A 290 -11.79 4.53 -0.96
CA GLU A 290 -12.15 3.11 -1.00
C GLU A 290 -13.24 2.81 -2.04
N GLY A 291 -12.89 2.01 -3.05
CA GLY A 291 -13.81 1.30 -3.93
C GLY A 291 -14.34 2.02 -5.17
N ARG A 292 -14.00 3.29 -5.44
CA ARG A 292 -14.65 4.06 -6.54
C ARG A 292 -13.94 3.99 -7.88
N ASN A 293 -14.73 4.04 -8.97
CA ASN A 293 -14.32 3.87 -10.37
C ASN A 293 -13.91 5.18 -11.03
N LEU A 294 -12.60 5.36 -11.30
CA LEU A 294 -12.01 6.57 -11.88
C LEU A 294 -11.37 6.33 -13.25
N GLN A 295 -11.82 5.30 -13.97
CA GLN A 295 -11.22 4.86 -15.24
C GLN A 295 -11.35 5.87 -16.39
N PHE A 296 -12.16 6.91 -16.22
CA PHE A 296 -12.21 8.03 -17.17
C PHE A 296 -11.02 9.00 -17.02
N CYS A 297 -10.17 8.78 -16.01
CA CYS A 297 -8.95 9.54 -15.77
C CYS A 297 -7.74 8.65 -16.06
N LYS A 298 -6.73 9.20 -16.74
CA LYS A 298 -5.50 8.48 -17.10
C LYS A 298 -4.25 9.03 -16.40
N VAL A 299 -4.30 10.24 -15.84
CA VAL A 299 -3.15 10.83 -15.14
C VAL A 299 -3.37 10.84 -13.64
N MET A 300 -2.39 10.30 -12.90
CA MET A 300 -2.33 10.32 -11.45
C MET A 300 -1.04 10.97 -10.99
N ILE A 301 -1.15 11.92 -10.06
CA ILE A 301 -0.01 12.51 -9.35
C ILE A 301 -0.06 12.02 -7.91
N ASN A 302 0.94 11.25 -7.48
CA ASN A 302 1.22 11.02 -6.07
C ASN A 302 2.02 12.20 -5.54
N TYR A 303 1.34 13.14 -4.88
CA TYR A 303 1.99 14.30 -4.29
C TYR A 303 2.85 13.90 -3.08
N ASP A 304 2.35 12.98 -2.27
CA ASP A 304 3.16 12.30 -1.26
C ASP A 304 3.02 10.79 -1.36
N LEU A 305 4.12 10.11 -1.02
CA LEU A 305 4.24 8.67 -1.14
C LEU A 305 3.97 8.01 0.21
N PRO A 306 2.97 7.11 0.27
CA PRO A 306 2.77 6.32 1.47
C PRO A 306 3.92 5.34 1.63
N TRP A 307 4.40 5.20 2.86
CA TRP A 307 5.47 4.25 3.20
C TRP A 307 5.00 2.79 3.12
N ASN A 308 3.68 2.57 3.06
CA ASN A 308 3.09 1.27 2.77
C ASN A 308 2.78 1.18 1.26
N PRO A 309 3.46 0.33 0.50
CA PRO A 309 3.30 0.33 -0.95
C PRO A 309 1.97 -0.26 -1.42
N MET A 310 1.29 -1.05 -0.58
CA MET A 310 -0.08 -1.49 -0.82
C MET A 310 -1.02 -0.31 -1.10
N ARG A 311 -0.80 0.82 -0.41
CA ARG A 311 -1.62 2.01 -0.63
C ARG A 311 -1.38 2.62 -1.99
N ILE A 312 -0.15 2.55 -2.52
CA ILE A 312 0.17 3.02 -3.88
C ILE A 312 -0.52 2.14 -4.90
N GLU A 313 -0.41 0.82 -4.75
CA GLU A 313 -1.07 -0.14 -5.63
C GLU A 313 -2.59 0.07 -5.68
N GLN A 314 -3.21 0.29 -4.52
CA GLN A 314 -4.63 0.60 -4.42
C GLN A 314 -5.01 1.91 -5.11
N ARG A 315 -4.14 2.94 -5.05
CA ARG A 315 -4.32 4.19 -5.82
C ARG A 315 -4.30 3.88 -7.32
N ILE A 316 -3.27 3.19 -7.81
CA ILE A 316 -3.12 2.83 -9.23
C ILE A 316 -4.33 2.03 -9.73
N GLY A 317 -4.79 1.05 -8.95
CA GLY A 317 -5.99 0.27 -9.25
C GLY A 317 -7.29 1.08 -9.36
N ARG A 318 -7.30 2.37 -8.98
CA ARG A 318 -8.45 3.27 -9.22
C ARG A 318 -8.60 3.65 -10.69
N ILE A 319 -7.50 3.76 -11.41
CA ILE A 319 -7.48 4.20 -12.82
C ILE A 319 -7.00 3.11 -13.78
N HIS A 320 -6.18 2.17 -13.32
CA HIS A 320 -5.64 1.07 -14.13
C HIS A 320 -6.32 -0.26 -13.76
N ARG A 321 -7.39 -0.58 -14.48
CA ARG A 321 -8.22 -1.79 -14.32
C ARG A 321 -9.17 -1.97 -15.51
N LEU A 322 -9.81 -3.13 -15.59
CA LEU A 322 -10.75 -3.54 -16.65
C LEU A 322 -11.81 -2.47 -16.97
N GLY A 323 -11.69 -1.85 -18.15
CA GLY A 323 -12.54 -0.74 -18.60
C GLY A 323 -11.77 0.57 -18.85
N GLN A 324 -10.52 0.64 -18.42
CA GLN A 324 -9.59 1.68 -18.88
C GLN A 324 -9.13 1.35 -20.30
N THR A 325 -9.22 2.32 -21.20
CA THR A 325 -8.86 2.17 -22.62
C THR A 325 -7.62 2.97 -23.01
N GLN A 326 -7.16 3.87 -22.14
CA GLN A 326 -6.01 4.73 -22.39
C GLN A 326 -4.84 4.39 -21.47
N ASP A 327 -3.63 4.59 -21.99
CA ASP A 327 -2.40 4.43 -21.22
C ASP A 327 -2.40 5.35 -19.99
N VAL A 328 -1.98 4.78 -18.87
CA VAL A 328 -2.05 5.42 -17.56
C VAL A 328 -0.69 6.01 -17.21
N HIS A 329 -0.68 7.27 -16.79
CA HIS A 329 0.50 8.00 -16.38
C HIS A 329 0.48 8.20 -14.86
N ILE A 330 1.48 7.65 -14.17
CA ILE A 330 1.67 7.74 -12.72
C ILE A 330 2.87 8.64 -12.47
N ILE A 331 2.64 9.83 -11.93
CA ILE A 331 3.68 10.81 -11.63
C ILE A 331 3.90 10.82 -10.12
N ASN A 332 5.10 10.46 -9.68
CA ASN A 332 5.48 10.44 -8.27
C ASN A 332 6.36 11.65 -7.97
N LEU A 333 5.89 12.55 -7.09
CA LEU A 333 6.71 13.63 -6.58
C LEU A 333 7.48 13.15 -5.36
N SER A 334 8.79 13.28 -5.38
CA SER A 334 9.65 12.87 -4.27
C SER A 334 10.69 13.94 -3.97
N ALA A 335 10.71 14.42 -2.73
CA ALA A 335 11.79 15.29 -2.28
C ALA A 335 13.10 14.50 -2.23
N LYS A 336 14.12 14.97 -2.95
CA LYS A 336 15.49 14.44 -2.92
C LYS A 336 15.96 14.37 -1.50
N ASP A 337 16.80 13.37 -1.22
CA ASP A 337 17.52 13.30 0.03
C ASP A 337 16.65 13.09 1.29
N THR A 338 15.36 12.85 1.11
CA THR A 338 14.40 12.57 2.18
C THR A 338 14.02 11.09 2.24
N ILE A 339 13.25 10.73 3.27
CA ILE A 339 12.68 9.39 3.43
C ILE A 339 11.82 9.00 2.21
N GLU A 340 11.09 9.94 1.62
CA GLU A 340 10.28 9.65 0.42
C GLU A 340 11.15 9.18 -0.74
N SER A 341 12.33 9.78 -0.94
CA SER A 341 13.24 9.36 -2.02
C SER A 341 13.77 7.95 -1.81
N TYR A 342 14.10 7.57 -0.56
CA TYR A 342 14.54 6.21 -0.25
C TYR A 342 13.40 5.19 -0.41
N VAL A 343 12.19 5.56 -0.02
CA VAL A 343 11.00 4.73 -0.26
C VAL A 343 10.76 4.61 -1.75
N LEU A 344 10.77 5.68 -2.52
CA LEU A 344 10.53 5.61 -3.97
C LEU A 344 11.60 4.78 -4.68
N GLU A 345 12.88 4.95 -4.35
CA GLU A 345 13.97 4.14 -4.89
C GLU A 345 13.75 2.65 -4.61
N LEU A 346 13.31 2.33 -3.39
CA LEU A 346 12.95 0.96 -3.01
C LEU A 346 11.80 0.42 -3.85
N LEU A 347 10.74 1.20 -4.04
CA LEU A 347 9.52 0.74 -4.73
C LEU A 347 9.68 0.68 -6.25
N ASP A 348 10.35 1.67 -6.83
CA ASP A 348 10.51 1.81 -8.27
C ASP A 348 11.65 0.92 -8.79
N ARG A 349 12.86 1.06 -8.24
CA ARG A 349 14.04 0.39 -8.82
C ARG A 349 14.23 -1.04 -8.34
N LYS A 350 13.91 -1.32 -7.07
CA LYS A 350 14.21 -2.62 -6.45
C LYS A 350 13.03 -3.58 -6.48
N ILE A 351 11.81 -3.07 -6.27
CA ILE A 351 10.58 -3.87 -6.33
C ILE A 351 9.96 -3.84 -7.73
N ASN A 352 10.22 -2.79 -8.52
CA ASN A 352 9.52 -2.54 -9.79
C ASN A 352 7.99 -2.51 -9.58
N LEU A 353 7.56 -1.95 -8.45
CA LEU A 353 6.19 -1.98 -7.94
C LEU A 353 5.17 -1.60 -9.00
N PHE A 354 5.49 -0.57 -9.76
CA PHE A 354 4.57 0.00 -10.72
C PHE A 354 4.30 -0.89 -11.93
N ARG A 355 5.17 -1.89 -12.17
CA ARG A 355 4.98 -2.93 -13.19
C ARG A 355 4.34 -4.20 -12.65
N LEU A 356 4.31 -4.39 -11.33
CA LEU A 356 3.70 -5.57 -10.71
C LEU A 356 2.20 -5.68 -11.00
N ILE A 357 1.71 -6.91 -11.10
CA ILE A 357 0.29 -7.20 -11.19
C ILE A 357 -0.36 -7.01 -9.81
N ILE A 358 -1.66 -6.72 -9.81
CA ILE A 358 -2.43 -6.54 -8.58
C ILE A 358 -2.29 -7.78 -7.70
N GLY A 359 -1.91 -7.59 -6.44
CA GLY A 359 -1.77 -8.64 -5.43
C GLY A 359 -0.38 -9.28 -5.34
N GLU A 360 0.48 -9.16 -6.37
CA GLU A 360 1.83 -9.77 -6.35
C GLU A 360 2.68 -9.22 -5.21
N LEU A 361 2.53 -7.94 -4.89
CA LEU A 361 3.32 -7.33 -3.83
C LEU A 361 2.97 -7.90 -2.44
N GLU A 362 1.69 -8.21 -2.16
CA GLU A 362 1.33 -8.88 -0.89
C GLU A 362 2.07 -10.21 -0.74
N MET A 363 2.25 -10.93 -1.85
CA MET A 363 2.94 -12.22 -1.87
C MET A 363 4.43 -12.06 -1.59
N ILE A 364 5.09 -11.12 -2.27
CA ILE A 364 6.51 -10.83 -2.11
C ILE A 364 6.79 -10.42 -0.66
N LEU A 365 5.96 -9.54 -0.09
CA LEU A 365 6.09 -9.10 1.29
C LEU A 365 5.83 -10.24 2.29
N GLY A 366 4.90 -11.16 1.98
CA GLY A 366 4.66 -12.35 2.79
C GLY A 366 5.85 -13.31 2.88
N ASN A 367 6.68 -13.37 1.84
CA ASN A 367 7.87 -14.22 1.76
C ASN A 367 9.07 -13.71 2.57
N LEU A 368 9.07 -12.45 3.02
CA LEU A 368 10.17 -11.92 3.81
C LEU A 368 10.28 -12.52 5.23
N HIS A 369 9.36 -13.40 5.63
CA HIS A 369 9.29 -14.07 6.96
C HIS A 369 9.46 -13.11 8.16
N SER A 370 9.19 -11.81 7.95
CA SER A 370 9.29 -10.78 8.98
C SER A 370 7.98 -10.72 9.77
N LYS A 371 8.08 -10.68 11.10
CA LYS A 371 6.92 -10.35 11.96
C LYS A 371 6.46 -8.90 11.82
N LYS A 372 7.30 -8.04 11.22
CA LYS A 372 7.03 -6.61 11.02
C LYS A 372 6.58 -6.34 9.59
N THR A 373 5.61 -5.44 9.44
CA THR A 373 5.19 -4.93 8.13
C THR A 373 6.32 -4.09 7.51
N LEU A 374 6.32 -3.93 6.18
CA LEU A 374 7.31 -3.10 5.50
C LEU A 374 7.31 -1.65 6.03
N GLU A 375 6.13 -1.09 6.29
CA GLU A 375 6.00 0.23 6.91
C GLU A 375 6.69 0.31 8.29
N GLN A 376 6.55 -0.72 9.13
CA GLN A 376 7.24 -0.79 10.42
C GLN A 376 8.76 -0.88 10.27
N ILE A 377 9.25 -1.63 9.26
CA ILE A 377 10.68 -1.70 8.96
C ILE A 377 11.21 -0.33 8.51
N ILE A 378 10.49 0.37 7.64
CA ILE A 378 10.85 1.71 7.19
C ILE A 378 10.91 2.68 8.38
N ILE A 379 9.89 2.67 9.23
CA ILE A 379 9.88 3.47 10.47
C ILE A 379 11.11 3.16 11.33
N ASP A 380 11.41 1.88 11.57
CA ASP A 380 12.57 1.47 12.36
C ASP A 380 13.88 1.97 11.73
N ILE A 381 14.03 1.88 10.41
CA ILE A 381 15.21 2.41 9.71
C ILE A 381 15.35 3.92 9.92
N VAL A 382 14.26 4.67 9.74
CA VAL A 382 14.27 6.14 9.87
C VAL A 382 14.67 6.56 11.28
N THR A 383 14.11 5.89 12.28
CA THR A 383 14.18 6.28 13.69
C THR A 383 15.40 5.74 14.42
N LEU A 384 15.88 4.54 14.08
CA LEU A 384 17.02 3.88 14.71
C LEU A 384 18.34 4.09 13.96
N SER A 385 18.36 4.94 12.94
CA SER A 385 19.59 5.29 12.23
C SER A 385 20.19 6.56 12.83
N PRO A 386 21.45 6.52 13.30
CA PRO A 386 22.07 7.66 13.97
C PRO A 386 22.31 8.83 13.01
N ASN A 387 22.55 8.53 11.74
CA ASN A 387 22.83 9.51 10.70
C ASN A 387 22.23 9.07 9.35
N ARG A 388 22.31 9.98 8.38
CA ARG A 388 21.76 9.81 7.03
C ARG A 388 22.44 8.69 6.24
N GLU A 389 23.75 8.55 6.36
CA GLU A 389 24.51 7.48 5.69
C GLU A 389 24.10 6.08 6.16
N THR A 390 23.97 5.90 7.48
CA THR A 390 23.50 4.63 8.05
C THR A 390 22.08 4.32 7.62
N MET A 391 21.22 5.34 7.54
CA MET A 391 19.85 5.19 7.04
C MET A 391 19.85 4.71 5.59
N LYS A 392 20.62 5.37 4.70
CA LYS A 392 20.77 5.01 3.30
C LYS A 392 21.22 3.55 3.13
N ARG A 393 22.27 3.13 3.87
CA ARG A 393 22.76 1.74 3.84
C ARG A 393 21.70 0.73 4.28
N LYS A 394 20.91 1.05 5.31
CA LYS A 394 19.82 0.16 5.76
C LYS A 394 18.69 0.07 4.72
N PHE A 395 18.35 1.16 4.03
CA PHE A 395 17.40 1.13 2.91
C PHE A 395 17.92 0.31 1.73
N GLN A 396 19.20 0.42 1.38
CA GLN A 396 19.84 -0.41 0.35
C GLN A 396 19.75 -1.90 0.69
N ASN A 397 20.13 -2.28 1.91
CA ASN A 397 20.02 -3.67 2.39
C ASN A 397 18.57 -4.19 2.38
N LEU A 398 17.60 -3.33 2.66
CA LEU A 398 16.17 -3.67 2.56
C LEU A 398 15.77 -3.90 1.10
N GLY A 399 16.25 -3.06 0.18
CA GLY A 399 16.05 -3.20 -1.25
C GLY A 399 16.60 -4.50 -1.81
N ASP A 400 17.83 -4.87 -1.46
CA ASP A 400 18.43 -6.10 -1.96
C ASP A 400 17.68 -7.35 -1.46
N LYS A 401 17.17 -7.34 -0.22
CA LYS A 401 16.31 -8.41 0.29
C LYS A 401 14.99 -8.52 -0.45
N LEU A 402 14.38 -7.38 -0.79
CA LEU A 402 13.12 -7.34 -1.53
C LEU A 402 13.30 -7.78 -2.98
N GLU A 403 14.40 -7.39 -3.62
CA GLU A 403 14.78 -7.82 -4.96
C GLU A 403 15.02 -9.35 -5.01
N GLN A 404 15.71 -9.91 -4.02
CA GLN A 404 15.86 -11.36 -3.88
C GLN A 404 14.52 -12.07 -3.66
N ALA A 405 13.63 -11.49 -2.84
CA ALA A 405 12.29 -12.03 -2.61
C ALA A 405 11.43 -11.97 -3.89
N LEU A 406 11.56 -10.91 -4.67
CA LEU A 406 10.89 -10.75 -5.96
C LEU A 406 11.37 -11.79 -6.96
N LYS A 407 12.68 -11.97 -7.12
CA LYS A 407 13.25 -12.98 -8.00
C LYS A 407 12.79 -14.39 -7.61
N THR A 408 12.86 -14.69 -6.31
CA THR A 408 12.34 -15.97 -5.78
C THR A 408 10.85 -16.13 -6.09
N HIS A 409 10.06 -15.06 -5.97
CA HIS A 409 8.64 -15.12 -6.29
C HIS A 409 8.38 -15.34 -7.78
N GLN A 410 9.15 -14.71 -8.67
CA GLN A 410 9.05 -14.91 -10.11
C GLN A 410 9.43 -16.34 -10.52
N ASP A 411 10.54 -16.86 -9.99
CA ASP A 411 10.97 -18.24 -10.23
C ASP A 411 9.90 -19.24 -9.77
N ILE A 412 9.26 -18.98 -8.63
CA ILE A 412 8.14 -19.79 -8.13
C ILE A 412 6.93 -19.71 -9.05
N THR A 413 6.53 -18.50 -9.46
CA THR A 413 5.36 -18.31 -10.32
C THR A 413 5.57 -19.00 -11.66
N GLN A 414 6.76 -18.90 -12.25
CA GLN A 414 7.11 -19.59 -13.49
C GLN A 414 7.07 -21.12 -13.32
N ALA A 415 7.72 -21.65 -12.27
CA ALA A 415 7.70 -23.09 -12.00
C ALA A 415 6.28 -23.63 -11.76
N GLN A 416 5.41 -22.84 -11.10
CA GLN A 416 4.00 -23.18 -10.96
C GLN A 416 3.23 -23.10 -12.28
N GLU A 417 3.56 -22.14 -13.14
CA GLU A 417 2.96 -22.02 -14.46
C GLU A 417 3.27 -23.23 -15.34
N GLU A 418 4.49 -23.75 -15.30
CA GLU A 418 4.90 -24.98 -15.99
C GLU A 418 4.17 -26.22 -15.44
N VAL A 419 3.92 -26.25 -14.13
CA VAL A 419 3.21 -27.37 -13.47
C VAL A 419 1.71 -27.38 -13.75
N LEU A 420 1.09 -26.20 -13.82
CA LEU A 420 -0.37 -26.03 -13.79
C LEU A 420 -1.01 -25.81 -15.16
N HIS A 421 -0.23 -25.63 -16.22
CA HIS A 421 -0.74 -25.45 -17.58
C HIS A 421 -0.25 -26.56 -18.52
N ASP A 422 -0.99 -26.79 -19.61
CA ASP A 422 -0.54 -27.64 -20.70
C ASP A 422 0.47 -26.90 -21.58
N GLU A 423 1.56 -27.58 -21.92
CA GLU A 423 2.23 -27.37 -23.21
C GLU A 423 1.42 -28.19 -24.22
N GLU A 424 0.48 -27.54 -24.92
CA GLU A 424 -0.03 -28.05 -26.20
C GLU A 424 0.89 -27.62 -27.34
#